data_AF-A0A132GQA2-F1
#
_entry.id   AF-A0A132GQA2-F1
#
_cell.length_a   1.000
_cell.length_b   1.000
_cell.length_c   1.000
_cell.angle_alpha   90.00
_cell.angle_beta   90.00
_cell.angle_gamma   90.00
#
_symmetry.space_group_name_H-M   'P 1'
#
loop_
_entity.id
_entity.type
_entity.pdbx_description
1 polymer ?
#
loop_
_entity_poly.entity_id
_entity_poly.type
_entity_poly.pdbx_seq_one_letter_code
_entity_poly.pdbx_strand_id
1 'polypeptide(L)' 'MNKELIDRLRCILDFMEEYDALVSEARRNGDIEREEHLLAGLSNAERDIKKCISLLLGDEQDDTAPATGKEQPF' A
#
# COMPACT_ATOMS: atom_id res chain seq x y z
N MET A 1 8.06 16.05 -9.28
CA MET A 1 7.28 14.81 -9.32
C MET A 1 8.03 13.65 -8.67
N ASN A 2 9.21 13.23 -9.16
CA ASN A 2 9.92 12.07 -8.58
C ASN A 2 10.35 12.23 -7.11
N LYS A 3 10.73 13.44 -6.67
CA LYS A 3 11.10 13.68 -5.26
C LYS A 3 9.96 13.37 -4.29
N GLU A 4 8.73 13.77 -4.62
CA GLU A 4 7.56 13.54 -3.77
C GLU A 4 7.20 12.05 -3.66
N LEU A 5 7.33 11.29 -4.76
CA LEU A 5 7.17 9.84 -4.75
C LEU A 5 8.25 9.13 -3.92
N ILE A 6 9.49 9.61 -4.02
CA ILE A 6 10.61 9.08 -3.21
C ILE A 6 10.42 9.39 -1.72
N ASP A 7 9.99 10.61 -1.38
CA ASP A 7 9.70 11.00 0.00
C ASP A 7 8.52 10.20 0.56
N ARG A 8 7.48 9.94 -0.24
CA ARG A 8 6.36 9.06 0.14
C ARG A 8 6.80 7.61 0.35
N LEU A 9 7.64 7.07 -0.53
CA LEU A 9 8.20 5.72 -0.37
C LEU A 9 9.03 5.62 0.92
N ARG A 10 9.83 6.64 1.26
CA ARG A 10 10.57 6.68 2.52
C ARG A 10 9.64 6.62 3.73
N CYS A 11 8.61 7.46 3.78
CA CYS A 11 7.67 7.43 4.91
C CYS A 11 6.99 6.05 5.07
N ILE A 12 6.67 5.37 3.97
CA ILE A 12 6.08 4.03 4.05
C ILE A 12 7.09 2.99 4.55
N LEU A 13 8.33 3.06 4.07
CA LEU A 13 9.40 2.16 4.52
C LEU A 13 9.72 2.37 6.00
N ASP A 14 9.77 3.61 6.47
CA ASP A 14 9.97 3.94 7.89
C ASP A 14 8.84 3.34 8.75
N PHE A 15 7.58 3.44 8.29
CA PHE A 15 6.46 2.78 8.95
C PHE A 15 6.60 1.25 8.99
N MET A 16 7.03 0.62 7.88
CA MET A 16 7.22 -0.82 7.81
C MET A 16 8.36 -1.31 8.69
N GLU A 17 9.41 -0.50 8.88
CA GLU A 17 10.52 -0.81 9.80
C GLU A 17 10.04 -0.85 11.26
N GLU A 18 9.17 0.08 11.65
CA GLU A 18 8.61 0.15 13.01
C GLU A 18 7.40 -0.77 13.23
N TYR A 19 6.82 -1.31 12.16
CA TYR A 19 5.56 -2.05 12.18
C TYR A 19 5.53 -3.19 13.20
N ASP A 20 6.55 -4.05 13.18
CA ASP A 20 6.62 -5.22 14.08
C ASP A 20 6.68 -4.80 15.56
N ALA A 21 7.34 -3.69 15.86
CA ALA A 21 7.41 -3.14 17.21
C ALA A 21 6.04 -2.59 17.65
N LEU A 22 5.34 -1.87 16.77
CA LEU A 22 4.02 -1.32 17.02
C LEU A 22 2.98 -2.42 17.25
N VAL A 23 3.00 -3.48 16.45
CA VAL A 23 2.11 -4.65 16.62
C VAL A 23 2.43 -5.38 17.91
N SER A 24 3.72 -5.58 18.21
CA SER A 24 4.14 -6.23 19.46
C SER A 24 3.71 -5.44 20.69
N GLU A 25 3.77 -4.11 20.63
CA GLU A 25 3.27 -3.21 21.68
C GLU A 25 1.75 -3.31 21.83
N ALA A 26 1.00 -3.24 20.72
CA ALA A 26 -0.46 -3.38 20.73
C ALA A 26 -0.91 -4.71 21.35
N ARG A 27 -0.29 -5.82 20.94
CA ARG A 27 -0.54 -7.16 21.50
C ARG A 27 -0.22 -7.24 22.98
N ARG A 28 0.92 -6.69 23.41
CA ARG A 28 1.31 -6.68 24.82
C ARG A 28 0.31 -5.91 25.68
N ASN A 29 -0.26 -4.84 25.14
CA ASN A 29 -1.23 -4.00 25.83
C ASN A 29 -2.68 -4.52 25.72
N GLY A 30 -2.91 -5.58 24.92
CA GLY A 30 -4.26 -6.09 24.64
C GLY A 30 -5.12 -5.13 23.81
N ASP A 31 -4.48 -4.25 23.04
CA ASP A 31 -5.12 -3.22 22.22
C ASP A 31 -5.45 -3.80 20.83
N ILE A 32 -6.59 -4.49 20.75
CA ILE A 32 -7.04 -5.20 19.54
C ILE A 32 -7.36 -4.19 18.41
N GLU A 33 -7.98 -3.05 18.73
CA GLU A 33 -8.30 -2.02 17.74
C GLU A 33 -7.02 -1.46 17.11
N ARG A 34 -5.99 -1.19 17.91
CA ARG A 34 -4.70 -0.73 17.40
C ARG A 34 -4.01 -1.79 16.56
N GLU A 35 -4.06 -3.07 16.95
CA GLU A 35 -3.53 -4.17 16.14
C GLU A 35 -4.22 -4.27 14.78
N GLU A 36 -5.56 -4.22 14.75
CA GLU A 36 -6.35 -4.23 13.50
C GLU A 36 -6.05 -3.04 12.61
N HIS A 37 -5.94 -1.83 13.20
CA HIS A 37 -5.55 -0.63 12.48
C HIS A 37 -4.15 -0.72 11.88
N LEU A 38 -3.19 -1.29 12.60
CA LEU A 38 -1.84 -1.52 12.09
C LEU A 38 -1.85 -2.50 10.91
N LEU A 39 -2.56 -3.63 11.02
CA LEU A 39 -2.70 -4.62 9.94
C LEU A 39 -3.33 -4.02 8.67
N ALA A 40 -4.40 -3.22 8.83
CA ALA A 40 -5.00 -2.49 7.72
C ALA A 40 -4.03 -1.45 7.12
N GLY A 41 -3.26 -0.78 7.98
CA GLY A 41 -2.19 0.14 7.60
C GLY A 41 -1.13 -0.52 6.73
N LEU A 42 -0.69 -1.73 7.08
CA LEU A 42 0.29 -2.50 6.32
C LEU A 42 -0.21 -2.84 4.90
N SER A 43 -1.46 -3.30 4.79
CA SER A 43 -2.06 -3.61 3.48
C SER A 43 -2.15 -2.37 2.57
N ASN A 44 -2.44 -1.21 3.16
CA ASN A 44 -2.47 0.06 2.42
C ASN A 44 -1.06 0.53 2.04
N ALA A 45 -0.08 0.39 2.95
CA ALA A 45 1.33 0.69 2.71
C ALA A 45 1.88 -0.10 1.51
N GLU A 46 1.61 -1.41 1.44
CA GLU A 46 2.04 -2.24 0.30
C GLU A 46 1.44 -1.78 -1.04
N ARG A 47 0.14 -1.40 -1.05
CA ARG A 47 -0.53 -0.88 -2.25
C ARG A 47 0.08 0.46 -2.69
N ASP A 48 0.36 1.33 -1.72
CA ASP A 48 0.96 2.63 -1.99
C ASP A 48 2.40 2.50 -2.51
N ILE A 49 3.19 1.55 -2.00
CA ILE A 49 4.52 1.24 -2.56
C ILE A 49 4.40 0.81 -4.02
N LYS A 50 3.52 -0.15 -4.33
CA LYS A 50 3.32 -0.62 -5.71
C LYS A 50 2.97 0.55 -6.63
N LYS A 51 2.02 1.40 -6.22
CA LYS A 51 1.62 2.59 -6.97
C LYS A 51 2.78 3.57 -7.18
N CYS A 52 3.57 3.84 -6.15
CA CYS A 52 4.73 4.74 -6.25
C CYS A 52 5.79 4.18 -7.20
N ILE A 53 6.07 2.87 -7.14
CA ILE A 53 7.01 2.20 -8.05
C ILE A 53 6.50 2.24 -9.49
N SER A 54 5.23 1.91 -9.73
CA SER A 54 4.59 2.00 -11.06
C SER A 54 4.74 3.40 -11.67
N LEU A 55 4.42 4.44 -10.89
CA LEU A 55 4.59 5.84 -11.31
C LEU A 55 6.05 6.23 -11.58
N LEU A 56 7.01 5.69 -10.82
CA LEU A 56 8.44 5.94 -11.02
C LEU A 56 9.00 5.24 -12.26
N LEU A 57 8.50 4.04 -12.56
CA LEU A 57 8.90 3.26 -13.74
C LEU A 57 8.21 3.73 -15.03
N GLY A 58 7.21 4.61 -14.92
CA GLY A 58 6.36 5.00 -16.06
C GLY A 58 5.45 3.86 -16.52
N ASP A 59 5.31 2.81 -15.70
CA ASP A 59 4.30 1.78 -15.86
C ASP A 59 3.01 2.37 -15.30
N GLU A 60 2.24 3.06 -16.14
CA GLU A 60 0.82 3.27 -15.86
C GLU A 60 0.16 1.88 -15.91
N GLN A 61 0.25 1.13 -14.81
CA GLN A 61 -0.67 0.02 -14.57
C GLN A 61 -2.03 0.65 -14.37
N ASP A 62 -2.69 0.82 -15.51
CA ASP A 62 -4.10 1.03 -15.67
C ASP A 62 -4.80 -0.17 -15.00
N ASP A 63 -4.99 -0.10 -13.69
CA ASP A 63 -5.82 -1.02 -12.91
C ASP A 63 -7.31 -0.79 -13.20
N THR A 64 -7.62 -0.39 -14.44
CA THR A 64 -8.97 -0.28 -15.01
C THR A 64 -9.21 -1.44 -15.96
N ALA A 65 -9.38 -2.65 -15.43
CA ALA A 65 -10.39 -3.59 -15.96
C ALA A 65 -10.48 -4.88 -15.14
N PRO A 66 -11.67 -5.21 -14.62
CA PRO A 66 -12.27 -6.50 -14.93
C PRO A 66 -12.96 -6.42 -16.29
N ALA A 67 -12.59 -7.31 -17.20
CA ALA A 67 -13.21 -7.49 -18.49
C ALA A 67 -14.68 -7.90 -18.37
N THR A 68 -15.59 -7.17 -19.02
CA THR A 68 -16.87 -7.72 -19.49
C THR A 68 -17.22 -7.16 -20.86
N GLY A 69 -17.20 -8.05 -21.86
CA GLY A 69 -18.03 -7.93 -23.06
C GLY A 69 -17.52 -7.02 -24.17
N LYS A 70 -16.50 -7.46 -24.90
CA LYS A 70 -16.52 -7.20 -26.35
C LYS A 70 -17.67 -8.00 -26.94
N GLU A 71 -18.86 -7.42 -27.07
CA GLU A 71 -19.80 -7.88 -28.08
C GLU A 71 -19.17 -7.57 -29.44
N GLN A 72 -18.66 -8.61 -30.09
CA GLN A 72 -18.27 -8.57 -31.49
C GLN A 72 -19.53 -8.65 -32.39
N PRO A 73 -19.45 -8.10 -33.60
CA PRO A 73 -20.62 -7.73 -34.39
C PRO A 73 -21.18 -8.90 -35.19
N PHE A 74 -22.51 -8.94 -35.35
CA PHE A 74 -23.26 -9.03 -36.62
C PHE A 74 -24.73 -8.69 -36.36
#